data_AF-F9YUB3-F1
#
_entry.id   AF-F9YUB3-F1
#
_cell.length_a   1.000
_cell.length_b   1.000
_cell.length_c   1.000
_cell.angle_alpha   90.00
_cell.angle_beta   90.00
_cell.angle_gamma   90.00
#
_symmetry.space_group_name_H-M   'P 1'
#
loop_
_entity.id
_entity.type
_entity.pdbx_description
1 polymer ?
#
loop_
_entity_poly.entity_id
_entity_poly.type
_entity_poly.pdbx_seq_one_letter_code
_entity_poly.pdbx_strand_id
1 'polypeptide(L)'
;MGISNLNNVHLTDEQITAINEALTQLEGALEVLKVNLTSEDRNRYGRVNEQNKLFINKVNEFALSQPQLRSIDVNWDEFFRDFKSRQVCEGTINRLESLLDRLKNAKILHDYDNYQDALNDYAYTGFRAGSNAVGFEQKHRELKQFFAKNRKGAETKDPNEASE
;
A
#
# COMPACT_ATOMS: atom_id res chain seq x y z
N MET A 1 -5.08 -19.92 25.26
CA MET A 1 -5.33 -20.32 23.87
C MET A 1 -5.69 -19.06 23.11
N GLY A 2 -4.76 -18.55 22.30
CA GLY A 2 -5.01 -17.38 21.45
C GLY A 2 -5.95 -17.77 20.31
N ILE A 3 -6.70 -16.79 19.81
CA ILE A 3 -7.55 -16.99 18.64
C ILE A 3 -6.62 -17.25 17.44
N SER A 4 -6.77 -18.38 16.76
CA SER A 4 -6.04 -18.73 15.54
C SER A 4 -7.01 -18.90 14.39
N ASN A 5 -6.52 -18.75 13.16
CA ASN A 5 -7.31 -18.83 11.93
C ASN A 5 -8.36 -17.72 11.85
N LEU A 6 -7.90 -16.48 12.04
CA LEU A 6 -8.74 -15.29 11.98
C LEU A 6 -9.28 -15.00 10.58
N ASN A 7 -8.60 -15.46 9.53
CA ASN A 7 -9.09 -15.41 8.15
C ASN A 7 -8.88 -16.74 7.40
N ASN A 8 -9.97 -17.50 7.22
CA ASN A 8 -9.98 -18.77 6.50
C ASN A 8 -10.29 -18.65 5.00
N VAL A 9 -10.37 -17.42 4.48
CA VAL A 9 -10.59 -17.20 3.05
C VAL A 9 -9.25 -17.13 2.35
N HIS A 10 -9.01 -18.08 1.46
CA HIS A 10 -7.85 -18.10 0.58
C HIS A 10 -8.33 -17.94 -0.87
N LEU A 11 -7.58 -17.16 -1.65
CA LEU A 11 -7.86 -17.01 -3.07
C LEU A 11 -7.56 -18.33 -3.79
N THR A 12 -8.42 -18.73 -4.71
CA THR A 12 -8.13 -19.86 -5.62
C THR A 12 -7.16 -19.43 -6.72
N ASP A 13 -6.51 -20.40 -7.38
CA ASP A 13 -5.59 -20.12 -8.49
C ASP A 13 -6.29 -19.37 -9.65
N GLU A 14 -7.56 -19.68 -9.90
CA GLU A 14 -8.38 -18.97 -10.89
C GLU A 14 -8.62 -17.50 -10.48
N GLN A 15 -8.88 -17.25 -9.19
CA GLN A 15 -9.07 -15.89 -8.68
C GLN A 15 -7.77 -15.09 -8.72
N ILE A 16 -6.63 -15.70 -8.40
CA ILE A 16 -5.31 -15.07 -8.50
C ILE A 16 -5.01 -14.69 -9.95
N THR A 17 -5.25 -15.61 -10.89
CA THR A 17 -5.10 -15.34 -12.32
C THR A 17 -5.98 -14.18 -12.77
N ALA A 18 -7.27 -14.20 -12.41
CA ALA A 18 -8.21 -13.14 -12.77
C ALA A 18 -7.83 -11.77 -12.19
N ILE A 19 -7.29 -11.72 -10.96
CA ILE A 19 -6.78 -10.49 -10.35
C ILE A 19 -5.61 -9.94 -11.16
N ASN A 20 -4.64 -10.79 -11.52
CA ASN A 20 -3.45 -10.35 -12.27
C ASN A 20 -3.83 -9.86 -13.67
N GLU A 21 -4.70 -10.57 -14.38
CA GLU A 21 -5.20 -10.14 -15.69
C GLU A 21 -5.92 -8.79 -15.62
N ALA A 22 -6.76 -8.59 -14.59
CA ALA A 22 -7.46 -7.32 -14.39
C ALA A 22 -6.49 -6.17 -14.08
N LEU A 23 -5.43 -6.43 -13.29
CA LEU A 23 -4.39 -5.44 -13.03
C LEU A 23 -3.62 -5.07 -14.30
N THR A 24 -3.21 -6.04 -15.11
CA THR A 24 -2.54 -5.78 -16.40
C THR A 24 -3.42 -4.97 -17.35
N GLN A 25 -4.71 -5.28 -17.43
CA GLN A 25 -5.65 -4.50 -18.24
C GLN A 25 -5.79 -3.07 -17.73
N LEU A 26 -5.86 -2.88 -16.41
CA LEU A 26 -5.93 -1.56 -15.80
C LEU A 26 -4.66 -0.74 -16.04
N GLU A 27 -3.48 -1.36 -15.89
CA GLU A 27 -2.19 -0.74 -16.20
C GLU A 27 -2.13 -0.27 -17.65
N GLY A 28 -2.56 -1.12 -18.61
CA GLY A 28 -2.64 -0.75 -20.02
C GLY A 28 -3.62 0.40 -20.28
N ALA A 29 -4.77 0.42 -19.63
CA ALA A 29 -5.75 1.50 -19.77
C ALA A 29 -5.24 2.85 -19.20
N LEU A 30 -4.44 2.80 -18.14
CA LEU A 30 -3.86 3.99 -17.51
C LEU A 30 -2.56 4.44 -18.16
N GLU A 31 -2.05 3.71 -19.16
CA GLU A 31 -0.78 4.01 -19.83
C GLU A 31 -0.75 5.41 -20.44
N VAL A 32 -1.90 5.98 -20.83
CA VAL A 32 -1.98 7.36 -21.35
C VAL A 32 -1.62 8.44 -20.31
N LEU A 33 -1.67 8.12 -19.02
CA LEU A 33 -1.42 9.04 -17.90
C LEU A 33 0.06 9.04 -17.46
N LYS A 34 1.00 9.25 -18.38
CA LYS A 34 2.47 9.18 -18.11
C LYS A 34 3.05 10.45 -17.46
N VAL A 35 2.30 11.11 -16.59
CA VAL A 35 2.77 12.35 -15.94
C VAL A 35 3.38 12.01 -14.58
N ASN A 36 4.68 12.27 -14.42
CA ASN A 36 5.37 12.15 -13.15
C ASN A 36 5.50 13.53 -12.51
N LEU A 37 5.05 13.67 -11.27
CA LEU A 37 5.20 14.89 -10.47
C LEU A 37 6.37 14.74 -9.51
N THR A 38 7.25 15.74 -9.45
CA THR A 38 8.25 15.85 -8.39
C THR A 38 7.56 16.12 -7.04
N SER A 39 8.29 15.97 -5.93
CA SER A 39 7.75 16.34 -4.60
C SER A 39 7.36 17.82 -4.53
N GLU A 40 8.10 18.68 -5.22
CA GLU A 40 7.80 20.12 -5.33
C GLU A 40 6.52 20.35 -6.14
N ASP A 41 6.37 19.69 -7.28
CA ASP A 41 5.16 19.78 -8.11
C ASP A 41 3.92 19.28 -7.36
N ARG A 42 4.05 18.17 -6.62
CA ARG A 42 2.96 17.67 -5.77
C ARG A 42 2.57 18.69 -4.71
N ASN A 43 3.55 19.36 -4.08
CA ASN A 43 3.26 20.41 -3.11
C ASN A 43 2.60 21.63 -3.78
N ARG A 44 3.07 22.03 -4.96
CA ARG A 44 2.61 23.23 -5.66
C ARG A 44 1.23 23.06 -6.28
N TYR A 45 1.00 21.97 -7.00
CA TYR A 45 -0.24 21.72 -7.74
C TYR A 45 -1.26 20.92 -6.92
N GLY A 46 -0.82 20.19 -5.89
CA GLY A 46 -1.69 19.50 -4.94
C GLY A 46 -2.37 20.41 -3.90
N ARG A 47 -2.22 21.74 -4.00
CA ARG A 47 -2.82 22.71 -3.04
C ARG A 47 -4.33 22.86 -3.18
N VAL A 48 -4.94 22.22 -4.17
CA VAL A 48 -6.40 22.23 -4.35
C VAL A 48 -7.04 21.35 -3.27
N ASN A 49 -7.25 21.94 -2.10
CA ASN A 49 -7.94 21.33 -0.97
C ASN A 49 -9.44 21.18 -1.23
N GLU A 50 -10.15 20.53 -0.31
CA GLU A 50 -11.58 20.24 -0.46
C GLU A 50 -12.44 21.49 -0.65
N GLN A 51 -12.11 22.59 0.01
CA GLN A 51 -12.83 23.86 -0.18
C GLN A 51 -12.68 24.40 -1.61
N ASN A 52 -11.47 24.34 -2.17
CA ASN A 52 -11.21 24.77 -3.55
C ASN A 52 -11.89 23.83 -4.56
N LYS A 53 -12.04 22.54 -4.23
CA LYS A 53 -12.82 21.59 -5.04
C LYS A 53 -14.30 21.99 -5.10
N LEU A 54 -14.90 22.43 -3.99
CA LEU A 54 -16.28 22.91 -3.96
C LEU A 54 -16.47 24.18 -4.81
N PHE A 55 -15.48 25.08 -4.79
CA PHE A 55 -15.48 26.25 -5.67
C PHE A 55 -15.50 25.85 -7.15
N ILE A 56 -14.63 24.91 -7.57
CA ILE A 56 -14.61 24.41 -8.96
C ILE A 56 -15.96 23.80 -9.35
N ASN A 57 -16.58 23.02 -8.46
CA ASN A 57 -17.91 22.45 -8.70
C ASN A 57 -18.96 23.55 -8.91
N LYS A 58 -18.92 24.61 -8.11
CA LYS A 58 -19.87 25.74 -8.24
C LYS A 58 -19.66 26.51 -9.54
N VAL A 59 -18.41 26.73 -9.95
CA VAL A 59 -18.08 27.35 -11.25
C VAL A 59 -18.63 26.50 -12.39
N ASN A 60 -18.44 25.17 -12.35
CA ASN A 60 -19.00 24.25 -13.34
C ASN A 60 -20.54 24.33 -13.40
N GLU A 61 -21.21 24.38 -12.25
CA GLU A 61 -22.67 24.53 -12.17
C GLU A 61 -23.16 25.83 -12.82
N PHE A 62 -22.53 26.97 -12.51
CA PHE A 62 -22.87 28.24 -13.14
C PHE A 62 -22.56 28.25 -14.63
N ALA A 63 -21.42 27.68 -15.04
CA ALA A 63 -21.06 27.59 -16.44
C ALA A 63 -22.11 26.79 -17.24
N LEU A 64 -22.64 25.70 -16.69
CA LEU A 64 -23.67 24.89 -17.35
C LEU A 64 -25.06 25.55 -17.33
N SER A 65 -25.47 26.12 -16.19
CA SER A 65 -26.81 26.68 -16.01
C SER A 65 -26.98 28.10 -16.58
N GLN A 66 -25.91 28.90 -16.61
CA GLN A 66 -25.92 30.30 -17.04
C GLN A 66 -24.74 30.61 -17.98
N PRO A 67 -24.74 30.09 -19.23
CA PRO A 67 -23.62 30.23 -20.14
C PRO A 67 -23.23 31.69 -20.47
N GLN A 68 -24.17 32.64 -20.36
CA GLN A 68 -23.93 34.06 -20.57
C GLN A 68 -23.00 34.70 -19.52
N LEU A 69 -22.81 34.06 -18.36
CA LEU A 69 -21.91 34.53 -17.30
C LEU A 69 -20.49 33.98 -17.44
N ARG A 70 -20.23 33.16 -18.47
CA ARG A 70 -18.91 32.59 -18.74
C ARG A 70 -17.94 33.70 -19.12
N SER A 71 -16.76 33.68 -18.50
CA SER A 71 -15.65 34.53 -18.95
C SER A 71 -15.18 34.12 -20.34
N ILE A 72 -14.86 35.10 -21.19
CA ILE A 72 -14.30 34.89 -22.53
C ILE A 72 -12.85 34.39 -22.49
N ASP A 73 -12.14 34.60 -21.37
CA ASP A 73 -10.73 34.24 -21.22
C ASP A 73 -10.52 32.75 -20.86
N VAL A 74 -11.60 32.06 -20.47
CA VAL A 74 -11.55 30.65 -20.06
C VAL A 74 -11.85 29.77 -21.27
N ASN A 75 -10.96 28.81 -21.54
CA ASN A 75 -11.26 27.72 -22.46
C ASN A 75 -12.23 26.73 -21.80
N TRP A 76 -13.54 26.98 -21.97
CA TRP A 76 -14.59 26.18 -21.34
C TRP A 76 -14.64 24.74 -21.83
N ASP A 77 -14.30 24.48 -23.10
CA ASP A 77 -14.27 23.12 -23.63
C ASP A 77 -13.21 22.27 -22.92
N GLU A 78 -12.03 22.83 -22.69
CA GLU A 78 -10.99 22.17 -21.92
C GLU A 78 -11.36 22.04 -20.45
N PHE A 79 -11.91 23.10 -19.84
CA PHE A 79 -12.39 23.05 -18.45
C PHE A 79 -13.38 21.89 -18.23
N PHE A 80 -14.34 21.68 -19.13
CA PHE A 80 -15.30 20.58 -18.99
C PHE A 80 -14.65 19.20 -19.19
N ARG A 81 -13.67 19.09 -20.08
CA ARG A 81 -12.88 17.85 -20.24
C ARG A 81 -12.08 17.54 -18.99
N ASP A 82 -11.38 18.52 -18.44
CA ASP A 82 -10.61 18.40 -17.21
C ASP A 82 -11.51 18.04 -16.02
N PHE A 83 -12.67 18.69 -15.91
CA PHE A 83 -13.64 18.39 -14.86
C PHE A 83 -14.10 16.94 -14.92
N LYS A 84 -14.45 16.45 -16.13
CA LYS A 84 -14.83 15.06 -16.35
C LYS A 84 -13.68 14.09 -16.05
N SER A 85 -12.48 14.37 -16.55
CA SER A 85 -11.28 13.56 -16.28
C SER A 85 -11.00 13.46 -14.79
N ARG A 86 -11.09 14.57 -14.06
CA ARG A 86 -10.93 14.61 -12.61
C ARG A 86 -11.95 13.70 -11.90
N GLN A 87 -13.23 13.73 -12.29
CA GLN A 87 -14.24 12.85 -11.69
C GLN A 87 -13.95 11.37 -11.93
N VAL A 88 -13.49 11.01 -13.13
CA VAL A 88 -13.10 9.63 -13.46
C VAL A 88 -11.89 9.19 -12.64
N CYS A 89 -10.85 10.03 -12.53
CA CYS A 89 -9.68 9.75 -11.71
C CYS A 89 -10.05 9.54 -10.24
N GLU A 90 -10.83 10.46 -9.65
CA GLU A 90 -11.28 10.37 -8.25
C GLU A 90 -12.09 9.09 -8.01
N GLY A 91 -13.06 8.78 -8.87
CA GLY A 91 -13.86 7.57 -8.75
C GLY A 91 -13.03 6.28 -8.86
N THR A 92 -12.01 6.29 -9.71
CA THR A 92 -11.09 5.16 -9.88
C THR A 92 -10.19 4.99 -8.65
N ILE A 93 -9.62 6.08 -8.14
CA ILE A 93 -8.80 6.10 -6.91
C ILE A 93 -9.59 5.50 -5.75
N ASN A 94 -10.81 5.99 -5.49
CA ASN A 94 -11.64 5.51 -4.38
C ASN A 94 -11.92 4.00 -4.46
N ARG A 95 -12.14 3.45 -5.68
CA ARG A 95 -12.32 2.01 -5.88
C ARG A 95 -11.04 1.23 -5.59
N LEU A 96 -9.89 1.73 -6.05
CA LEU A 96 -8.59 1.10 -5.81
C LEU A 96 -8.21 1.12 -4.34
N GLU A 97 -8.45 2.22 -3.64
CA GLU A 97 -8.23 2.33 -2.19
C GLU A 97 -9.09 1.32 -1.41
N SER A 98 -10.37 1.18 -1.77
CA SER A 98 -11.24 0.17 -1.15
C SER A 98 -10.74 -1.27 -1.37
N LEU A 99 -10.25 -1.58 -2.58
CA LEU A 99 -9.66 -2.89 -2.87
C LEU A 99 -8.35 -3.11 -2.10
N LEU A 100 -7.50 -2.07 -2.03
CA LEU A 100 -6.25 -2.10 -1.29
C LEU A 100 -6.49 -2.34 0.20
N ASP A 101 -7.50 -1.71 0.79
CA ASP A 101 -7.84 -1.90 2.19
C ASP A 101 -8.32 -3.33 2.47
N ARG A 102 -9.09 -3.94 1.57
CA ARG A 102 -9.47 -5.36 1.68
C ARG A 102 -8.24 -6.26 1.68
N LEU A 103 -7.29 -6.03 0.77
CA LEU A 103 -6.05 -6.79 0.68
C LEU A 103 -5.17 -6.60 1.93
N LYS A 104 -5.02 -5.36 2.42
CA LYS A 104 -4.28 -5.07 3.66
C LYS A 104 -4.88 -5.79 4.85
N ASN A 105 -6.20 -5.73 5.02
CA ASN A 105 -6.89 -6.38 6.12
C ASN A 105 -6.72 -7.90 6.06
N ALA A 106 -6.94 -8.52 4.90
CA ALA A 106 -6.73 -9.96 4.73
C ALA A 106 -5.27 -10.37 5.03
N LYS A 107 -4.29 -9.59 4.53
CA LYS A 107 -2.87 -9.82 4.77
C LYS A 107 -2.53 -9.74 6.26
N ILE A 108 -3.02 -8.73 6.99
CA ILE A 108 -2.77 -8.59 8.43
C ILE A 108 -3.24 -9.84 9.18
N LEU A 109 -4.40 -10.38 8.84
CA LEU A 109 -4.93 -11.58 9.48
C LEU A 109 -4.09 -12.81 9.14
N HIS A 110 -3.74 -13.02 7.87
CA HIS A 110 -2.86 -14.11 7.47
C HIS A 110 -1.46 -14.01 8.08
N ASP A 111 -0.88 -12.81 8.16
CA ASP A 111 0.41 -12.57 8.81
C ASP A 111 0.35 -12.96 10.29
N TYR A 112 -0.73 -12.60 10.98
CA TYR A 112 -0.93 -12.95 12.39
C TYR A 112 -1.06 -14.46 12.59
N ASP A 113 -1.90 -15.12 11.78
CA ASP A 113 -2.10 -16.58 11.84
C ASP A 113 -0.76 -17.32 11.57
N ASN A 114 -0.05 -16.94 10.51
CA ASN A 114 1.26 -17.51 10.18
C ASN A 114 2.29 -17.28 11.30
N TYR A 115 2.28 -16.10 11.92
CA TYR A 115 3.18 -15.80 13.02
C TYR A 115 2.87 -16.67 14.25
N GLN A 116 1.59 -16.85 14.59
CA GLN A 116 1.20 -17.69 15.72
C GLN A 116 1.60 -19.16 15.51
N ASP A 117 1.44 -19.68 14.29
CA ASP A 117 1.87 -21.04 13.95
C ASP A 117 3.39 -21.18 13.93
N ALA A 118 4.12 -20.16 13.44
CA ALA A 118 5.57 -20.12 13.51
C ALA A 118 6.08 -20.11 14.97
N LEU A 119 5.40 -19.41 15.88
CA LEU A 119 5.72 -19.45 17.31
C LEU A 119 5.50 -20.84 17.92
N ASN A 120 4.41 -21.51 17.54
CA ASN A 120 4.13 -22.88 18.00
C ASN A 120 5.22 -23.86 17.51
N ASP A 121 5.60 -23.77 16.23
CA ASP A 121 6.69 -24.58 15.67
C ASP A 121 8.05 -24.27 16.32
N TYR A 122 8.33 -22.99 16.62
CA TYR A 122 9.54 -22.60 17.34
C TYR A 122 9.58 -23.19 18.76
N ALA A 123 8.47 -23.15 19.49
CA ALA A 123 8.36 -23.74 20.83
C ALA A 123 8.58 -25.26 20.79
N TYR A 124 7.94 -25.95 19.84
CA TYR A 124 8.16 -27.38 19.61
C TYR A 124 9.61 -27.69 19.24
N THR A 125 10.21 -26.86 18.39
CA THR A 125 11.61 -26.98 17.98
C THR A 125 12.56 -26.88 19.18
N GLY A 126 12.32 -25.92 20.09
CA GLY A 126 13.08 -25.79 21.34
C GLY A 126 12.94 -27.02 22.25
N PHE A 127 11.72 -27.55 22.41
CA PHE A 127 11.49 -28.78 23.17
C PHE A 127 12.25 -29.98 22.60
N ARG A 128 12.20 -30.18 21.27
CA ARG A 128 12.88 -31.29 20.60
C ARG A 128 14.40 -31.16 20.60
N ALA A 129 14.93 -29.94 20.49
CA ALA A 129 16.36 -29.67 20.64
C ALA A 129 16.86 -30.08 22.04
N GLY A 130 16.09 -29.81 23.10
CA GLY A 130 16.42 -30.23 24.47
C GLY A 130 16.40 -31.74 24.70
N SER A 131 15.70 -32.50 23.83
CA SER A 131 15.65 -33.97 23.85
C SER A 131 16.72 -34.66 22.97
N ASN A 132 17.69 -33.90 22.44
CA ASN A 132 18.73 -34.38 21.50
C ASN A 132 18.17 -35.04 20.23
N ALA A 133 16.99 -34.61 19.77
CA ALA A 133 16.46 -35.07 18.49
C ALA A 133 17.28 -34.48 17.33
N VAL A 134 17.77 -35.35 16.43
CA VAL A 134 18.64 -34.97 15.31
C VAL A 134 18.00 -33.85 14.47
N GLY A 135 18.81 -32.83 14.13
CA GLY A 135 18.41 -31.69 13.28
C GLY A 135 17.72 -30.53 13.99
N PHE A 136 17.12 -30.75 15.18
CA PHE A 136 16.39 -29.69 15.89
C PHE A 136 17.31 -28.65 16.54
N GLU A 137 18.54 -28.99 16.90
CA GLU A 137 19.52 -28.02 17.43
C GLU A 137 19.87 -26.94 16.42
N GLN A 138 20.09 -27.33 15.16
CA GLN A 138 20.41 -26.38 14.09
C GLN A 138 19.20 -25.48 13.82
N LYS A 139 18.01 -26.07 13.60
CA LYS A 139 16.77 -25.32 13.40
C LYS A 139 16.49 -24.34 14.56
N HIS A 140 16.67 -24.79 15.80
CA HIS A 140 16.48 -23.92 16.97
C HIS A 140 17.47 -22.74 16.95
N ARG A 141 18.75 -22.99 16.67
CA ARG A 141 19.79 -21.96 16.62
C ARG A 141 19.47 -20.90 15.56
N GLU A 142 19.05 -21.34 14.37
CA GLU A 142 18.68 -20.45 13.27
C GLU A 142 17.42 -19.64 13.60
N LEU A 143 16.40 -20.23 14.22
CA LEU A 143 15.18 -19.48 14.57
C LEU A 143 15.38 -18.54 15.77
N LYS A 144 16.24 -18.90 16.72
CA LYS A 144 16.50 -18.12 17.94
C LYS A 144 17.05 -16.72 17.62
N GLN A 145 17.77 -16.55 16.51
CA GLN A 145 18.36 -15.26 16.14
C GLN A 145 17.30 -14.14 15.98
N PHE A 146 16.07 -14.49 15.60
CA PHE A 146 14.97 -13.52 15.41
C PHE A 146 14.36 -13.02 16.73
N PHE A 147 14.66 -13.67 17.85
CA PHE A 147 14.20 -13.28 19.20
C PHE A 147 15.30 -12.68 20.07
N ALA A 148 16.55 -12.66 19.58
CA ALA A 148 17.62 -11.97 20.26
C ALA A 148 17.29 -10.48 20.29
N LYS A 149 16.98 -9.94 21.48
CA LYS A 149 16.89 -8.49 21.66
C LYS A 149 18.19 -7.90 21.15
N ASN A 150 18.11 -6.99 20.18
CA ASN A 150 19.17 -6.02 19.95
C ASN A 150 19.45 -5.34 21.30
N ARG A 151 20.51 -5.78 22.00
CA ARG A 151 21.15 -4.95 23.00
C ARG A 151 21.68 -3.76 22.23
N LYS A 152 20.88 -2.69 22.14
CA LYS A 152 21.41 -1.37 21.81
C LYS A 152 22.56 -1.10 22.78
N GLY A 153 23.75 -0.83 22.24
CA GLY A 153 24.92 -0.40 23.01
C GLY A 153 26.13 -1.32 22.92
N ALA A 154 26.66 -1.52 21.71
CA ALA A 154 28.09 -1.62 21.53
C ALA A 154 28.40 -0.74 20.33
N GLU A 155 28.91 0.45 20.61
CA GLU A 155 29.52 1.32 19.60
C GLU A 155 30.52 0.50 18.80
N THR A 156 30.22 0.26 17.54
CA THR A 156 31.25 -0.04 16.56
C THR A 156 32.09 1.23 16.45
N LYS A 157 33.19 1.30 17.21
CA LYS A 157 34.28 2.21 16.87
C LYS A 157 34.85 1.75 15.54
N ASP A 158 34.74 2.60 14.55
CA ASP A 158 35.35 2.45 13.23
C ASP A 158 36.88 2.32 13.41
N PRO A 159 37.55 1.28 12.89
CA PRO A 159 39.00 1.12 13.07
C PRO A 159 39.86 2.04 12.19
N ASN A 160 39.32 3.09 11.59
CA ASN A 160 40.05 3.89 10.59
C ASN A 160 40.23 5.36 10.98
N GLU A 161 40.79 5.61 12.16
CA GLU A 161 41.48 6.86 12.50
C GLU A 161 42.76 6.52 13.30
N ALA A 162 43.76 6.01 12.59
CA ALA A 162 45.15 5.98 13.06
C ALA A 162 46.08 5.88 11.85
N SER A 163 46.27 7.00 11.15
CA SER A 163 47.32 7.22 10.16
C SER A 163 47.54 8.73 9.95
N GLU A 164 48.04 9.40 10.99
CA GLU A 164 48.89 10.59 10.85
C GLU A 164 50.21 10.32 11.56
#